data_AF-A0AAV4ZR18-F1
#
_entry.id   AF-A0AAV4ZR18-F1
#
_cell.length_a   1.000
_cell.length_b   1.000
_cell.length_c   1.000
_cell.angle_alpha   90.00
_cell.angle_beta   90.00
_cell.angle_gamma   90.00
#
_symmetry.space_group_name_H-M   'P 1'
#
loop_
_entity.id
_entity.type
_entity.pdbx_description
1 polymer ?
#
loop_
_entity_poly.entity_id
_entity_poly.type
_entity_poly.pdbx_seq_one_letter_code
_entity_poly.pdbx_strand_id
1 'polypeptide(L)'
;MPRLRDTYFFLLENPEHRSFEACWQLFDYRTRSFARAVYEDARRFRFATEAHAYKDWLTHGRALGLRFAPGKDTLLKIILKVKDEPVLLPRWIAYHADIVGHHNLIIMDCGSTDPEHLRVLEAYRRRVLIVGYERYYDTIHDTVGNAAFYHLIEKNCRYVAVLDADEFLFGRRAGTIGPDNVLPVLREGNEGVHAGTWFPNVASPEEGADGPDWSRPIRFDMSADSIGHGTFAGKAVVRSDLCRAVRHVGHNLHEPQVAARLGPGSFGRLGILHVSRLGRAATRTRILKHLHARAIVPPTIRGLAEVERHLRQRVREGGLDAGARHYVDLFLDAGAPAAEPSATFSTALIGGARSERNADLDRQLATFDFTRFLPH
;
A
#
# COMPACT_ATOMS: atom_id res chain seq x y z
N MET A 1 27.79 -23.06 17.08
CA MET A 1 26.60 -22.19 17.29
C MET A 1 25.50 -22.64 16.33
N PRO A 2 24.21 -22.64 16.74
CA PRO A 2 23.12 -22.93 15.80
C PRO A 2 23.12 -21.91 14.66
N ARG A 3 22.99 -22.38 13.42
CA ARG A 3 22.88 -21.52 12.24
C ARG A 3 21.58 -20.71 12.33
N LEU A 4 21.71 -19.38 12.32
CA LEU A 4 20.58 -18.45 12.31
C LEU A 4 20.19 -18.19 10.87
N ARG A 5 18.96 -18.55 10.49
CA ARG A 5 18.46 -18.39 9.12
C ARG A 5 17.53 -17.18 9.07
N ASP A 6 17.94 -16.14 8.35
CA ASP A 6 17.22 -14.87 8.30
C ASP A 6 17.20 -14.25 6.91
N THR A 7 16.36 -14.83 6.05
CA THR A 7 16.23 -14.44 4.65
C THR A 7 15.74 -13.00 4.48
N TYR A 8 14.75 -12.55 5.26
CA TYR A 8 14.19 -11.20 5.07
C TYR A 8 15.24 -10.11 5.32
N PHE A 9 15.96 -10.16 6.45
CA PHE A 9 16.97 -9.15 6.73
C PHE A 9 18.22 -9.33 5.88
N PHE A 10 18.55 -10.55 5.44
CA PHE A 10 19.60 -10.74 4.46
C PHE A 10 19.28 -9.97 3.17
N LEU A 11 18.09 -10.19 2.59
CA LEU A 11 17.67 -9.48 1.37
C LEU A 11 17.55 -7.97 1.61
N LEU A 12 17.03 -7.53 2.75
CA LEU A 12 16.95 -6.12 3.09
C LEU A 12 18.34 -5.45 3.16
N GLU A 13 19.34 -6.11 3.75
CA GLU A 13 20.66 -5.52 4.02
C GLU A 13 21.68 -5.76 2.90
N ASN A 14 21.38 -6.63 1.92
CA ASN A 14 22.28 -7.00 0.81
C ASN A 14 21.56 -6.85 -0.56
N PRO A 15 21.44 -5.62 -1.10
CA PRO A 15 20.62 -5.32 -2.28
C PRO A 15 20.97 -6.10 -3.56
N GLU A 16 22.23 -6.46 -3.73
CA GLU A 16 22.77 -7.22 -4.85
C GLU A 16 22.27 -8.67 -4.92
N HIS A 17 21.72 -9.19 -3.82
CA HIS A 17 21.15 -10.55 -3.75
C HIS A 17 19.63 -10.58 -3.90
N ARG A 18 18.99 -9.43 -4.15
CA ARG A 18 17.53 -9.35 -4.21
C ARG A 18 17.02 -9.88 -5.54
N SER A 19 16.24 -10.94 -5.43
CA SER A 19 15.36 -11.41 -6.49
C SER A 19 14.08 -11.96 -5.87
N PHE A 20 13.03 -12.10 -6.66
CA PHE A 20 11.77 -12.67 -6.16
C PHE A 20 11.96 -14.13 -5.74
N GLU A 21 12.78 -14.88 -6.48
CA GLU A 21 13.14 -16.28 -6.24
C GLU A 21 13.92 -16.46 -4.93
N ALA A 22 14.70 -15.45 -4.55
CA ALA A 22 15.47 -15.47 -3.30
C ALA A 22 14.58 -15.54 -2.05
N CYS A 23 13.27 -15.24 -2.16
CA CYS A 23 12.32 -15.34 -1.05
C CYS A 23 12.17 -16.77 -0.48
N TRP A 24 12.48 -17.80 -1.27
CA TRP A 24 12.46 -19.20 -0.81
C TRP A 24 13.80 -19.69 -0.25
N GLN A 25 14.86 -18.91 -0.42
CA GLN A 25 16.20 -19.31 0.02
C GLN A 25 16.35 -19.12 1.53
N LEU A 26 17.30 -19.85 2.11
CA LEU A 26 17.64 -19.77 3.53
C LEU A 26 19.06 -19.25 3.67
N PHE A 27 19.20 -18.00 4.11
CA PHE A 27 20.49 -17.37 4.30
C PHE A 27 20.92 -17.45 5.76
N ASP A 28 22.12 -17.96 6.00
CA ASP A 28 22.77 -17.91 7.31
C ASP A 28 23.15 -16.45 7.60
N TYR A 29 22.24 -15.72 8.27
CA TYR A 29 22.35 -14.28 8.45
C TYR A 29 21.86 -13.82 9.82
N ARG A 30 22.43 -12.71 10.27
CA ARG A 30 22.04 -12.04 11.50
C ARG A 30 22.05 -10.53 11.28
N THR A 31 20.87 -9.90 11.36
CA THR A 31 20.80 -8.44 11.26
C THR A 31 21.58 -7.78 12.37
N ARG A 32 22.29 -6.71 12.02
CA ARG A 32 22.99 -5.84 12.98
C ARG A 32 22.02 -4.94 13.75
N SER A 33 20.76 -4.84 13.31
CA SER A 33 19.75 -3.98 13.94
C SER A 33 19.15 -4.56 15.22
N PHE A 34 19.33 -5.86 15.50
CA PHE A 34 18.67 -6.48 16.64
C PHE A 34 19.28 -6.06 17.98
N ALA A 35 18.43 -5.58 18.89
CA ALA A 35 18.81 -5.20 20.24
C ALA A 35 18.07 -6.09 21.26
N ARG A 36 18.80 -6.99 21.93
CA ARG A 36 18.22 -7.93 22.90
C ARG A 36 17.39 -7.24 23.98
N ALA A 37 17.88 -6.16 24.57
CA ALA A 37 17.18 -5.47 25.66
C ALA A 37 15.79 -4.97 25.23
N VAL A 38 15.66 -4.45 24.00
CA VAL A 38 14.38 -3.99 23.44
C VAL A 38 13.44 -5.17 23.20
N TYR A 39 13.98 -6.27 22.66
CA TYR A 39 13.19 -7.48 22.44
C TYR A 39 12.72 -8.11 23.75
N GLU A 40 13.58 -8.22 24.76
CA GLU A 40 13.25 -8.78 26.08
C GLU A 40 12.11 -8.01 26.77
N ASP A 41 12.15 -6.67 26.70
CA ASP A 41 11.08 -5.80 27.19
C ASP A 41 9.76 -6.07 26.45
N ALA A 42 9.78 -6.06 25.11
CA ALA A 42 8.59 -6.30 24.30
C ALA A 42 8.03 -7.73 24.47
N ARG A 43 8.92 -8.73 24.59
CA ARG A 43 8.60 -10.14 24.77
C ARG A 43 8.18 -10.48 26.20
N ARG A 44 8.49 -9.60 27.16
CA ARG A 44 8.32 -9.79 28.61
C ARG A 44 9.01 -11.06 29.11
N PHE A 45 10.22 -11.31 28.59
CA PHE A 45 10.99 -12.51 28.90
C PHE A 45 12.49 -12.18 28.86
N ARG A 46 13.27 -12.72 29.81
CA ARG A 46 14.72 -12.56 29.84
C ARG A 46 15.39 -13.82 29.29
N PHE A 47 16.26 -13.66 28.30
CA PHE A 47 17.03 -14.76 27.72
C PHE A 47 18.38 -14.92 28.43
N ALA A 48 19.05 -16.06 28.28
CA ALA A 48 20.41 -16.20 28.80
C ALA A 48 21.41 -15.41 27.96
N THR A 49 21.26 -15.45 26.63
CA THR A 49 22.20 -14.87 25.67
C THR A 49 21.48 -14.11 24.56
N GLU A 50 22.22 -13.24 23.88
CA GLU A 50 21.72 -12.53 22.71
C GLU A 50 21.34 -13.47 21.56
N ALA A 51 22.09 -14.57 21.38
CA ALA A 51 21.78 -15.58 20.37
C ALA A 51 20.45 -16.30 20.65
N HIS A 52 20.13 -16.59 21.92
CA HIS A 52 18.83 -17.16 22.31
C HIS A 52 17.69 -16.17 22.08
N ALA A 53 17.88 -14.90 22.47
CA ALA A 53 16.90 -13.84 22.20
C ALA A 53 16.64 -13.68 20.70
N TYR A 54 17.70 -13.68 19.88
CA TYR A 54 17.59 -13.57 18.44
C TYR A 54 16.82 -14.75 17.84
N LYS A 55 17.15 -15.99 18.24
CA LYS A 55 16.46 -17.20 17.77
C LYS A 55 14.98 -17.19 18.13
N ASP A 56 14.63 -16.76 19.36
CA ASP A 56 13.24 -16.62 19.79
C ASP A 56 12.52 -15.54 18.97
N TRP A 57 13.18 -14.40 18.70
CA TRP A 57 12.61 -13.37 17.85
C TRP A 57 12.32 -13.87 16.43
N LEU A 58 13.26 -14.60 15.80
CA LEU A 58 13.07 -15.22 14.49
C LEU A 58 11.86 -16.16 14.47
N THR A 59 11.67 -16.92 15.55
CA THR A 59 10.68 -18.02 15.60
C THR A 59 9.29 -17.51 16.00
N HIS A 60 9.22 -16.53 16.91
CA HIS A 60 7.99 -16.09 17.55
C HIS A 60 7.79 -14.58 17.45
N GLY A 61 8.81 -13.81 17.84
CA GLY A 61 8.66 -12.36 18.00
C GLY A 61 8.24 -11.62 16.72
N ARG A 62 8.73 -12.06 15.56
CA ARG A 62 8.40 -11.45 14.27
C ARG A 62 6.93 -11.55 13.89
N ALA A 63 6.38 -12.76 13.93
CA ALA A 63 4.98 -13.04 13.60
C ALA A 63 4.01 -12.42 14.62
N LEU A 64 4.49 -12.15 15.85
CA LEU A 64 3.73 -11.41 16.87
C LEU A 64 3.79 -9.89 16.69
N GLY A 65 4.65 -9.38 15.80
CA GLY A 65 4.80 -7.95 15.57
C GLY A 65 5.56 -7.22 16.68
N LEU A 66 6.46 -7.90 17.39
CA LEU A 66 7.15 -7.33 18.54
C LEU A 66 8.28 -6.38 18.12
N ARG A 67 8.55 -5.41 19.01
CA ARG A 67 9.74 -4.55 18.89
C ARG A 67 11.01 -5.39 19.03
N PHE A 68 12.02 -5.06 18.23
CA PHE A 68 13.31 -5.77 18.23
C PHE A 68 14.51 -4.83 18.27
N ALA A 69 14.27 -3.52 18.08
CA ALA A 69 15.27 -2.45 18.18
C ALA A 69 14.57 -1.13 18.53
N PRO A 70 15.31 -0.08 18.96
CA PRO A 70 14.72 1.24 19.19
C PRO A 70 13.99 1.73 17.94
N GLY A 71 12.70 2.03 18.08
CA GLY A 71 11.85 2.49 16.97
C GLY A 71 11.57 1.45 15.87
N LYS A 72 11.93 0.17 16.05
CA LYS A 72 11.67 -0.89 15.06
C LYS A 72 10.85 -2.04 15.63
N ASP A 73 9.79 -2.39 14.92
CA ASP A 73 9.01 -3.60 15.13
C ASP A 73 8.70 -4.31 13.81
N THR A 74 7.97 -5.41 13.90
CA THR A 74 7.48 -6.19 12.76
C THR A 74 5.95 -6.23 12.71
N LEU A 75 5.28 -5.20 13.24
CA LEU A 75 3.82 -5.25 13.38
C LEU A 75 3.13 -5.28 12.02
N LEU A 76 3.48 -4.35 11.13
CA LEU A 76 2.89 -4.20 9.81
C LEU A 76 4.00 -4.12 8.76
N LYS A 77 3.84 -4.88 7.67
CA LYS A 77 4.57 -4.66 6.42
C LYS A 77 3.63 -4.10 5.36
N ILE A 78 4.13 -3.14 4.59
CA ILE A 78 3.39 -2.53 3.50
C ILE A 78 4.14 -2.84 2.21
N ILE A 79 3.44 -3.51 1.30
CA ILE A 79 3.93 -3.89 -0.01
C ILE A 79 3.36 -2.91 -1.02
N LEU A 80 4.24 -2.24 -1.77
CA LEU A 80 3.89 -1.44 -2.92
C LEU A 80 4.07 -2.28 -4.19
N LYS A 81 3.06 -2.33 -5.04
CA LYS A 81 3.24 -2.70 -6.45
C LYS A 81 3.35 -1.44 -7.29
N VAL A 82 4.39 -1.32 -8.10
CA VAL A 82 4.62 -0.06 -8.84
C VAL A 82 5.30 -0.30 -10.17
N LYS A 83 4.99 0.57 -11.15
CA LYS A 83 5.69 0.67 -12.42
C LYS A 83 5.71 2.12 -12.88
N ASP A 84 6.91 2.68 -13.07
CA ASP A 84 7.10 4.01 -13.65
C ASP A 84 6.28 5.12 -12.96
N GLU A 85 6.22 5.18 -11.62
CA GLU A 85 5.49 6.22 -10.88
C GLU A 85 6.44 7.24 -10.20
N PRO A 86 7.21 8.06 -10.95
CA PRO A 86 8.23 8.94 -10.35
C PRO A 86 7.63 10.04 -9.44
N VAL A 87 6.39 10.48 -9.71
CA VAL A 87 5.73 11.55 -8.95
C VAL A 87 5.25 11.05 -7.58
N LEU A 88 4.59 9.89 -7.55
CA LEU A 88 4.00 9.36 -6.32
C LEU A 88 4.99 8.58 -5.46
N LEU A 89 5.95 7.89 -6.07
CA LEU A 89 6.84 6.97 -5.35
C LEU A 89 7.61 7.65 -4.19
N PRO A 90 8.27 8.81 -4.35
CA PRO A 90 8.97 9.46 -3.23
C PRO A 90 8.04 9.79 -2.07
N ARG A 91 6.84 10.27 -2.40
CA ARG A 91 5.81 10.66 -1.42
C ARG A 91 5.26 9.44 -0.69
N TRP A 92 4.97 8.38 -1.44
CA TRP A 92 4.50 7.11 -0.90
C TRP A 92 5.52 6.49 0.07
N ILE A 93 6.80 6.47 -0.30
CA ILE A 93 7.88 5.93 0.55
C ILE A 93 7.99 6.75 1.83
N ALA A 94 8.06 8.08 1.73
CA ALA A 94 8.20 8.95 2.90
C ALA A 94 7.02 8.77 3.88
N TYR A 95 5.80 8.85 3.37
CA TYR A 95 4.58 8.74 4.17
C TYR A 95 4.48 7.38 4.90
N HIS A 96 4.69 6.27 4.19
CA HIS A 96 4.56 4.95 4.81
C HIS A 96 5.78 4.58 5.67
N ALA A 97 6.96 5.11 5.38
CA ALA A 97 8.13 4.93 6.24
C ALA A 97 7.92 5.62 7.61
N ASP A 98 7.19 6.72 7.67
CA ASP A 98 6.83 7.36 8.94
C ASP A 98 5.82 6.52 9.76
N ILE A 99 5.07 5.63 9.11
CA ILE A 99 4.17 4.68 9.79
C ILE A 99 4.96 3.47 10.30
N VAL A 100 5.63 2.74 9.40
CA VAL A 100 6.17 1.38 9.70
C VAL A 100 7.69 1.31 9.77
N GLY A 101 8.39 2.38 9.40
CA GLY A 101 9.83 2.39 9.15
C GLY A 101 10.20 1.76 7.80
N HIS A 102 11.28 2.24 7.19
CA HIS A 102 11.75 1.75 5.88
C HIS A 102 11.97 0.23 5.83
N HIS A 103 12.36 -0.40 6.94
CA HIS A 103 12.60 -1.85 7.04
C HIS A 103 11.33 -2.71 6.91
N ASN A 104 10.15 -2.10 7.00
CA ASN A 104 8.85 -2.76 6.82
C ASN A 104 8.18 -2.39 5.50
N LEU A 105 8.81 -1.56 4.66
CA LEU A 105 8.38 -1.31 3.30
C LEU A 105 8.99 -2.35 2.35
N ILE A 106 8.18 -2.83 1.43
CA ILE A 106 8.58 -3.71 0.35
C ILE A 106 8.08 -3.10 -0.94
N ILE A 107 8.95 -2.92 -1.94
CA ILE A 107 8.57 -2.40 -3.26
C ILE A 107 8.77 -3.50 -4.28
N MET A 108 7.70 -3.88 -4.95
CA MET A 108 7.67 -4.79 -6.10
C MET A 108 7.71 -3.94 -7.38
N ASP A 109 8.91 -3.79 -7.94
CA ASP A 109 9.10 -3.04 -9.18
C ASP A 109 8.72 -3.91 -10.38
N CYS A 110 7.64 -3.54 -11.08
CA CYS A 110 7.03 -4.34 -12.13
C CYS A 110 7.63 -4.05 -13.52
N GLY A 111 8.97 -4.01 -13.57
CA GLY A 111 9.74 -3.72 -14.78
C GLY A 111 9.67 -2.25 -15.19
N SER A 112 9.98 -1.34 -14.26
CA SER A 112 10.08 0.09 -14.57
C SER A 112 11.24 0.38 -15.53
N THR A 113 11.05 1.40 -16.34
CA THR A 113 11.99 1.91 -17.35
C THR A 113 12.19 3.42 -17.27
N ASP A 114 11.33 4.13 -16.53
CA ASP A 114 11.42 5.56 -16.31
C ASP A 114 12.71 5.90 -15.50
N PRO A 115 13.64 6.70 -16.05
CA PRO A 115 14.90 7.00 -15.38
C PRO A 115 14.74 7.73 -14.04
N GLU A 116 13.72 8.58 -13.90
CA GLU A 116 13.45 9.29 -12.66
C GLU A 116 12.92 8.32 -11.59
N HIS A 117 12.02 7.43 -11.97
CA HIS A 117 11.55 6.36 -11.08
C HIS A 117 12.71 5.48 -10.59
N LEU A 118 13.56 5.02 -11.51
CA LEU A 118 14.71 4.17 -11.19
C LEU A 118 15.71 4.89 -10.26
N ARG A 119 15.93 6.20 -10.47
CA ARG A 119 16.74 7.03 -9.57
C ARG A 119 16.17 7.07 -8.16
N VAL A 120 14.86 7.14 -8.01
CA VAL A 120 14.19 7.09 -6.69
C VAL A 120 14.41 5.73 -6.04
N LEU A 121 14.16 4.62 -6.75
CA LEU A 121 14.40 3.27 -6.21
C LEU A 121 15.85 3.08 -5.74
N GLU A 122 16.82 3.52 -6.55
CA GLU A 122 18.25 3.45 -6.20
C GLU A 122 18.56 4.21 -4.89
N ALA A 123 17.99 5.40 -4.70
CA ALA A 123 18.19 6.21 -3.49
C ALA A 123 17.63 5.55 -2.21
N TYR A 124 16.68 4.62 -2.35
CA TYR A 124 16.10 3.87 -1.23
C TYR A 124 16.58 2.43 -1.12
N ARG A 125 17.36 1.92 -2.09
CA ARG A 125 17.74 0.49 -2.16
C ARG A 125 18.37 -0.03 -0.87
N ARG A 126 19.14 0.76 -0.13
CA ARG A 126 19.82 0.28 1.11
C ARG A 126 18.93 0.31 2.35
N ARG A 127 17.71 0.82 2.25
CA ARG A 127 16.79 1.06 3.39
C ARG A 127 15.47 0.31 3.25
N VAL A 128 15.00 0.12 2.01
CA VAL A 128 13.75 -0.54 1.65
C VAL A 128 14.07 -1.84 0.90
N LEU A 129 13.26 -2.88 1.12
CA LEU A 129 13.36 -4.12 0.35
C LEU A 129 12.72 -3.90 -1.02
N ILE A 130 13.55 -3.69 -2.04
CA ILE A 130 13.11 -3.47 -3.43
C ILE A 130 13.42 -4.73 -4.23
N VAL A 131 12.40 -5.33 -4.84
CA VAL A 131 12.50 -6.60 -5.58
C VAL A 131 11.90 -6.39 -6.97
N GLY A 132 12.62 -6.80 -8.01
CA GLY A 132 12.08 -6.85 -9.37
C GLY A 132 11.00 -7.93 -9.46
N TYR A 133 9.85 -7.60 -10.03
CA TYR A 133 8.71 -8.49 -10.19
C TYR A 133 8.30 -8.54 -11.66
N GLU A 134 8.79 -9.57 -12.37
CA GLU A 134 8.64 -9.67 -13.84
C GLU A 134 7.26 -10.18 -14.28
N ARG A 135 6.40 -10.58 -13.35
CA ARG A 135 5.04 -11.04 -13.65
C ARG A 135 4.09 -9.84 -13.82
N TYR A 136 2.89 -10.10 -14.33
CA TYR A 136 1.83 -9.08 -14.40
C TYR A 136 1.56 -8.52 -12.99
N TYR A 137 1.56 -7.20 -12.84
CA TYR A 137 1.63 -6.53 -11.54
C TYR A 137 0.50 -6.91 -10.58
N ASP A 138 -0.74 -7.11 -11.04
CA ASP A 138 -1.85 -7.53 -10.16
C ASP A 138 -1.70 -8.97 -9.64
N THR A 139 -0.87 -9.81 -10.28
CA THR A 139 -0.64 -11.17 -9.77
C THR A 139 0.03 -11.18 -8.41
N ILE A 140 0.63 -10.07 -7.95
CA ILE A 140 1.22 -9.98 -6.60
C ILE A 140 0.18 -10.26 -5.50
N HIS A 141 -1.09 -10.01 -5.78
CA HIS A 141 -2.16 -10.26 -4.84
C HIS A 141 -2.43 -11.75 -4.65
N ASP A 142 -2.12 -12.61 -5.64
CA ASP A 142 -2.30 -14.06 -5.57
C ASP A 142 -1.32 -14.67 -4.57
N THR A 143 -1.82 -15.04 -3.40
CA THR A 143 -1.00 -15.60 -2.32
C THR A 143 -0.58 -17.04 -2.57
N VAL A 144 -1.32 -17.76 -3.41
CA VAL A 144 -1.02 -19.15 -3.77
C VAL A 144 0.02 -19.17 -4.88
N GLY A 145 -0.18 -18.35 -5.93
CA GLY A 145 0.79 -18.17 -7.02
C GLY A 145 2.11 -17.57 -6.56
N ASN A 146 2.12 -16.85 -5.43
CA ASN A 146 3.30 -16.27 -4.79
C ASN A 146 3.59 -16.85 -3.40
N ALA A 147 3.27 -18.14 -3.19
CA ALA A 147 3.37 -18.79 -1.88
C ALA A 147 4.74 -18.62 -1.20
N ALA A 148 5.83 -18.61 -1.98
CA ALA A 148 7.17 -18.39 -1.45
C ALA A 148 7.33 -17.04 -0.76
N PHE A 149 6.91 -15.98 -1.46
CA PHE A 149 6.94 -14.63 -0.94
C PHE A 149 6.02 -14.48 0.27
N TYR A 150 4.77 -14.94 0.18
CA TYR A 150 3.84 -14.80 1.30
C TYR A 150 4.22 -15.67 2.51
N HIS A 151 4.91 -16.79 2.32
CA HIS A 151 5.49 -17.53 3.43
C HIS A 151 6.62 -16.75 4.13
N LEU A 152 7.47 -16.06 3.35
CA LEU A 152 8.46 -15.15 3.92
C LEU A 152 7.76 -14.04 4.74
N ILE A 153 6.71 -13.43 4.21
CA ILE A 153 5.96 -12.37 4.91
C ILE A 153 5.31 -12.89 6.20
N GLU A 154 4.63 -14.03 6.15
CA GLU A 154 4.02 -14.73 7.30
C GLU A 154 4.98 -14.86 8.49
N LYS A 155 6.25 -15.18 8.22
CA LYS A 155 7.28 -15.33 9.26
C LYS A 155 7.91 -14.02 9.72
N ASN A 156 7.66 -12.91 9.04
CA ASN A 156 8.38 -11.66 9.25
C ASN A 156 7.52 -10.48 9.72
N CYS A 157 6.20 -10.63 9.81
CA CYS A 157 5.33 -9.64 10.43
C CYS A 157 4.04 -10.24 10.98
N ARG A 158 3.29 -9.46 11.77
CA ARG A 158 1.92 -9.84 12.20
C ARG A 158 0.87 -9.48 11.17
N TYR A 159 1.00 -8.33 10.51
CA TYR A 159 0.06 -7.82 9.52
C TYR A 159 0.78 -7.45 8.22
N VAL A 160 0.05 -7.56 7.10
CA VAL A 160 0.48 -7.14 5.78
C VAL A 160 -0.63 -6.36 5.08
N ALA A 161 -0.24 -5.35 4.33
CA ALA A 161 -1.10 -4.63 3.39
C ALA A 161 -0.41 -4.55 2.02
N VAL A 162 -1.17 -4.69 0.94
CA VAL A 162 -0.69 -4.43 -0.43
C VAL A 162 -1.40 -3.19 -0.93
N LEU A 163 -0.64 -2.13 -1.21
CA LEU A 163 -1.13 -0.82 -1.62
C LEU A 163 -0.57 -0.44 -2.99
N ASP A 164 -1.32 0.41 -3.68
CA ASP A 164 -0.94 1.08 -4.91
C ASP A 164 -0.24 2.42 -4.62
N ALA A 165 0.45 2.98 -5.62
CA ALA A 165 1.28 4.19 -5.43
C ALA A 165 0.45 5.44 -5.06
N ASP A 166 -0.84 5.44 -5.37
CA ASP A 166 -1.81 6.50 -5.10
C ASP A 166 -2.60 6.28 -3.79
N GLU A 167 -2.20 5.32 -2.97
CA GLU A 167 -2.94 4.94 -1.76
C GLU A 167 -2.14 5.21 -0.50
N PHE A 168 -2.71 6.01 0.41
CA PHE A 168 -2.05 6.41 1.66
C PHE A 168 -2.87 5.97 2.87
N LEU A 169 -2.35 4.99 3.60
CA LEU A 169 -3.02 4.39 4.76
C LEU A 169 -3.03 5.35 5.97
N PHE A 170 -4.17 5.47 6.64
CA PHE A 170 -4.27 6.19 7.91
C PHE A 170 -5.12 5.42 8.93
N GLY A 171 -4.86 5.69 10.20
CA GLY A 171 -5.65 5.16 11.31
C GLY A 171 -6.56 6.23 11.88
N ARG A 172 -7.72 5.80 12.37
CA ARG A 172 -8.66 6.63 13.13
C ARG A 172 -8.67 6.17 14.59
N ARG A 173 -8.35 7.08 15.51
CA ARG A 173 -8.29 6.77 16.94
C ARG A 173 -8.48 8.03 17.77
N ALA A 174 -9.27 7.94 18.84
CA ALA A 174 -9.47 9.02 19.81
C ALA A 174 -9.82 10.39 19.18
N GLY A 175 -10.69 10.40 18.16
CA GLY A 175 -11.16 11.61 17.48
C GLY A 175 -10.14 12.26 16.53
N THR A 176 -9.05 11.56 16.21
CA THR A 176 -8.09 11.98 15.20
C THR A 176 -7.93 10.94 14.10
N ILE A 177 -7.51 11.42 12.94
CA ILE A 177 -6.99 10.61 11.84
C ILE A 177 -5.50 10.88 11.65
N GLY A 178 -4.73 9.87 11.25
CA GLY A 178 -3.31 10.06 10.99
C GLY A 178 -2.53 8.78 10.70
N PRO A 179 -1.35 8.89 10.06
CA PRO A 179 -0.39 7.79 9.96
C PRO A 179 0.04 7.26 11.35
N ASP A 180 0.19 8.13 12.34
CA ASP A 180 0.62 7.76 13.71
C ASP A 180 -0.39 6.86 14.46
N ASN A 181 -1.66 6.86 14.00
CA ASN A 181 -2.74 6.04 14.56
C ASN A 181 -2.78 4.61 14.01
N VAL A 182 -2.13 4.32 12.88
CA VAL A 182 -2.21 3.00 12.22
C VAL A 182 -1.70 1.88 13.12
N LEU A 183 -0.47 2.00 13.64
CA LEU A 183 0.10 0.96 14.50
C LEU A 183 -0.68 0.80 15.83
N PRO A 184 -1.06 1.88 16.55
CA PRO A 184 -1.96 1.77 17.70
C PRO A 184 -3.25 1.00 17.42
N VAL A 185 -3.94 1.30 16.31
CA VAL A 185 -5.18 0.59 15.91
C VAL A 185 -4.93 -0.91 15.77
N LEU A 186 -3.84 -1.29 15.10
CA LEU A 186 -3.47 -2.71 14.89
C LEU A 186 -3.00 -3.42 16.18
N ARG A 187 -2.42 -2.70 17.14
CA ARG A 187 -2.01 -3.28 18.44
C ARG A 187 -3.21 -3.54 19.36
N GLU A 188 -4.19 -2.64 19.34
CA GLU A 188 -5.42 -2.75 20.12
C GLU A 188 -6.37 -3.81 19.56
N GLY A 189 -6.36 -4.00 18.23
CA GLY A 189 -7.12 -5.03 17.54
C GLY A 189 -6.45 -6.41 17.61
N ASN A 190 -7.28 -7.45 17.42
CA ASN A 190 -6.80 -8.79 17.10
C ASN A 190 -7.55 -9.40 15.91
N GLU A 191 -8.17 -8.54 15.09
CA GLU A 191 -8.90 -8.98 13.92
C GLU A 191 -7.95 -9.70 12.96
N GLY A 192 -8.49 -10.73 12.30
CA GLY A 192 -7.79 -11.41 11.22
C GLY A 192 -7.61 -10.49 10.01
N VAL A 193 -8.59 -9.62 9.77
CA VAL A 193 -8.58 -8.64 8.68
C VAL A 193 -9.14 -7.33 9.21
N HIS A 194 -8.49 -6.22 8.86
CA HIS A 194 -9.05 -4.88 8.99
C HIS A 194 -9.37 -4.34 7.60
N ALA A 195 -10.59 -3.82 7.41
CA ALA A 195 -11.01 -3.21 6.16
C ALA A 195 -10.54 -1.75 6.11
N GLY A 196 -9.57 -1.47 5.23
CA GLY A 196 -9.17 -0.10 4.91
C GLY A 196 -10.17 0.49 3.91
N THR A 197 -10.96 1.47 4.36
CA THR A 197 -11.96 2.13 3.51
C THR A 197 -11.27 3.14 2.58
N TRP A 198 -11.49 3.04 1.28
CA TRP A 198 -11.04 4.08 0.34
C TRP A 198 -11.85 5.37 0.50
N PHE A 199 -11.14 6.49 0.51
CA PHE A 199 -11.70 7.82 0.36
C PHE A 199 -11.03 8.45 -0.88
N PRO A 200 -11.72 8.58 -2.01
CA PRO A 200 -11.14 9.15 -3.23
C PRO A 200 -11.04 10.67 -3.11
N ASN A 201 -9.96 11.25 -3.64
CA ASN A 201 -9.84 12.71 -3.68
C ASN A 201 -10.81 13.33 -4.69
N VAL A 202 -11.50 14.41 -4.30
CA VAL A 202 -12.54 15.08 -5.10
C VAL A 202 -11.93 15.88 -6.27
N ALA A 203 -10.75 16.43 -6.05
CA ALA A 203 -10.00 17.20 -7.04
C ALA A 203 -8.52 16.83 -6.97
N SER A 204 -7.78 17.15 -8.02
CA SER A 204 -6.33 17.02 -8.01
C SER A 204 -5.71 17.87 -6.91
N PRO A 205 -4.55 17.46 -6.36
CA PRO A 205 -3.73 18.37 -5.58
C PRO A 205 -3.46 19.66 -6.37
N GLU A 206 -3.28 20.76 -5.66
CA GLU A 206 -2.84 22.02 -6.28
C GLU A 206 -1.47 21.80 -6.94
N GLU A 207 -1.23 22.44 -8.08
CA GLU A 207 0.06 22.35 -8.79
C GLU A 207 1.03 23.41 -8.25
N GLY A 208 2.24 22.99 -7.91
CA GLY A 208 3.38 23.84 -7.59
C GLY A 208 4.36 23.96 -8.77
N ALA A 209 5.57 24.47 -8.50
CA ALA A 209 6.60 24.64 -9.53
C ALA A 209 7.12 23.31 -10.13
N ASP A 210 7.20 22.28 -9.29
CA ASP A 210 7.77 20.96 -9.63
C ASP A 210 6.72 19.83 -9.63
N GLY A 211 5.45 20.16 -9.86
CA GLY A 211 4.32 19.23 -9.84
C GLY A 211 3.42 19.40 -8.61
N PRO A 212 2.66 18.35 -8.19
CA PRO A 212 1.68 18.45 -7.11
C PRO A 212 2.25 19.02 -5.80
N ASP A 213 1.65 20.10 -5.29
CA ASP A 213 1.94 20.70 -3.99
C ASP A 213 1.28 19.89 -2.88
N TRP A 214 2.00 18.86 -2.42
CA TRP A 214 1.56 18.00 -1.33
C TRP A 214 1.44 18.72 0.02
N SER A 215 1.99 19.94 0.18
CA SER A 215 1.90 20.68 1.45
C SER A 215 0.50 21.22 1.72
N ARG A 216 -0.34 21.30 0.70
CA ARG A 216 -1.73 21.76 0.79
C ARG A 216 -2.66 20.63 1.20
N PRO A 217 -3.71 20.92 1.99
CA PRO A 217 -4.74 19.94 2.27
C PRO A 217 -5.42 19.46 0.99
N ILE A 218 -5.62 18.14 0.87
CA ILE A 218 -6.38 17.52 -0.22
C ILE A 218 -7.77 17.18 0.30
N ARG A 219 -8.79 17.39 -0.55
CA ARG A 219 -10.19 17.12 -0.24
C ARG A 219 -10.62 15.74 -0.73
N PHE A 220 -11.31 14.98 0.12
CA PHE A 220 -11.72 13.60 -0.10
C PHE A 220 -13.22 13.42 0.11
N ASP A 221 -13.82 12.53 -0.68
CA ASP A 221 -15.25 12.18 -0.61
C ASP A 221 -15.51 11.22 0.55
N MET A 222 -16.41 11.59 1.45
CA MET A 222 -16.88 10.78 2.58
C MET A 222 -18.41 10.64 2.63
N SER A 223 -19.07 10.80 1.48
CA SER A 223 -20.49 10.46 1.34
C SER A 223 -20.75 9.01 1.73
N ALA A 224 -21.98 8.67 2.12
CA ALA A 224 -22.35 7.30 2.47
C ALA A 224 -22.09 6.32 1.31
N ASP A 225 -22.29 6.77 0.07
CA ASP A 225 -21.97 5.98 -1.13
C ASP A 225 -20.47 5.75 -1.27
N SER A 226 -19.65 6.80 -1.06
CA SER A 226 -18.19 6.68 -1.05
C SER A 226 -17.69 5.75 0.06
N ILE A 227 -18.19 5.86 1.29
CA ILE A 227 -17.85 4.95 2.39
C ILE A 227 -18.25 3.52 2.03
N GLY A 228 -19.45 3.34 1.46
CA GLY A 228 -19.94 2.03 1.08
C GLY A 228 -19.08 1.36 0.00
N HIS A 229 -18.86 2.07 -1.10
CA HIS A 229 -18.04 1.59 -2.21
C HIS A 229 -16.58 1.42 -1.79
N GLY A 230 -16.03 2.37 -1.04
CA GLY A 230 -14.66 2.35 -0.55
C GLY A 230 -14.41 1.27 0.50
N THR A 231 -15.42 0.89 1.28
CA THR A 231 -15.32 -0.28 2.17
C THR A 231 -15.30 -1.56 1.36
N PHE A 232 -16.08 -1.64 0.29
CA PHE A 232 -16.15 -2.82 -0.57
C PHE A 232 -14.87 -3.02 -1.39
N ALA A 233 -14.42 -1.97 -2.08
CA ALA A 233 -13.30 -2.00 -3.01
C ALA A 233 -11.94 -1.65 -2.39
N GLY A 234 -11.92 -1.08 -1.17
CA GLY A 234 -10.71 -0.65 -0.47
C GLY A 234 -9.71 -1.76 -0.17
N LYS A 235 -8.60 -1.42 0.49
CA LYS A 235 -7.53 -2.38 0.77
C LYS A 235 -7.61 -2.99 2.15
N ALA A 236 -7.35 -4.29 2.19
CA ALA A 236 -7.33 -5.05 3.43
C ALA A 236 -5.96 -4.98 4.12
N VAL A 237 -5.96 -4.82 5.44
CA VAL A 237 -4.80 -5.12 6.28
C VAL A 237 -5.02 -6.50 6.90
N VAL A 238 -4.28 -7.49 6.43
CA VAL A 238 -4.50 -8.91 6.69
C VAL A 238 -3.46 -9.42 7.68
N ARG A 239 -3.89 -10.20 8.67
CA ARG A 239 -2.97 -10.91 9.57
C ARG A 239 -2.20 -11.95 8.76
N SER A 240 -0.88 -11.94 8.86
CA SER A 240 0.01 -12.60 7.91
C SER A 240 -0.12 -14.13 7.92
N ASP A 241 -0.52 -14.73 9.05
CA ASP A 241 -0.87 -16.15 9.18
C ASP A 241 -2.09 -16.56 8.36
N LEU A 242 -2.96 -15.61 7.99
CA LEU A 242 -4.12 -15.84 7.15
C LEU A 242 -3.83 -15.77 5.65
N CYS A 243 -2.67 -15.26 5.23
CA CYS A 243 -2.34 -15.09 3.81
C CYS A 243 -2.41 -16.38 3.01
N ARG A 244 -2.23 -17.57 3.62
CA ARG A 244 -2.40 -18.85 2.93
C ARG A 244 -3.87 -19.26 2.75
N ALA A 245 -4.74 -18.76 3.62
CA ALA A 245 -6.17 -19.04 3.59
C ALA A 245 -6.96 -18.04 2.75
N VAL A 246 -6.44 -16.83 2.57
CA VAL A 246 -6.96 -15.84 1.61
C VAL A 246 -6.11 -15.89 0.35
N ARG A 247 -6.67 -16.34 -0.77
CA ARG A 247 -5.95 -16.48 -2.05
C ARG A 247 -5.56 -15.15 -2.66
N HIS A 248 -6.14 -14.06 -2.15
CA HIS A 248 -5.89 -12.71 -2.62
C HIS A 248 -5.72 -11.76 -1.44
N VAL A 249 -4.61 -11.02 -1.40
CA VAL A 249 -4.37 -9.93 -0.44
C VAL A 249 -4.32 -8.64 -1.22
N GLY A 250 -5.41 -7.88 -1.20
CA GLY A 250 -5.52 -6.66 -2.00
C GLY A 250 -6.81 -5.93 -1.69
N HIS A 251 -7.96 -6.55 -1.95
CA HIS A 251 -9.25 -5.91 -1.75
C HIS A 251 -10.00 -6.45 -0.53
N ASN A 252 -10.89 -5.62 0.03
CA ASN A 252 -11.74 -5.97 1.18
C ASN A 252 -12.79 -7.02 0.81
N LEU A 253 -13.85 -6.62 0.11
CA LEU A 253 -15.05 -7.45 -0.13
C LEU A 253 -15.14 -8.03 -1.54
N HIS A 254 -14.31 -7.55 -2.48
CA HIS A 254 -14.15 -8.22 -3.79
C HIS A 254 -13.67 -9.67 -3.66
N GLU A 255 -13.02 -9.99 -2.55
CA GLU A 255 -12.42 -11.29 -2.29
C GLU A 255 -13.22 -12.03 -1.22
N PRO A 256 -14.07 -13.01 -1.58
CA PRO A 256 -14.96 -13.68 -0.64
C PRO A 256 -14.24 -14.29 0.57
N GLN A 257 -13.00 -14.73 0.37
CA GLN A 257 -12.17 -15.31 1.43
C GLN A 257 -11.67 -14.26 2.42
N VAL A 258 -11.44 -13.02 1.99
CA VAL A 258 -11.13 -11.90 2.88
C VAL A 258 -12.40 -11.47 3.61
N ALA A 259 -13.51 -11.32 2.87
CA ALA A 259 -14.82 -10.97 3.43
C ALA A 259 -15.26 -11.91 4.56
N ALA A 260 -15.08 -13.23 4.37
CA ALA A 260 -15.41 -14.25 5.37
C ALA A 260 -14.58 -14.16 6.68
N ARG A 261 -13.54 -13.32 6.72
CA ARG A 261 -12.69 -13.10 7.92
C ARG A 261 -12.94 -11.76 8.59
N LEU A 262 -13.83 -10.92 8.03
CA LEU A 262 -14.19 -9.64 8.62
C LEU A 262 -15.18 -9.87 9.77
N GLY A 263 -14.94 -9.17 10.87
CA GLY A 263 -15.85 -9.10 12.01
C GLY A 263 -16.27 -7.66 12.30
N PRO A 264 -17.11 -7.43 13.31
CA PRO A 264 -17.55 -6.08 13.67
C PRO A 264 -16.39 -5.11 13.96
N GLY A 265 -15.28 -5.58 14.53
CA GLY A 265 -14.09 -4.77 14.81
C GLY A 265 -13.21 -4.46 13.59
N SER A 266 -13.51 -5.03 12.42
CA SER A 266 -12.71 -4.86 11.21
C SER A 266 -12.91 -3.51 10.52
N PHE A 267 -14.00 -2.79 10.79
CA PHE A 267 -14.43 -1.63 10.02
C PHE A 267 -14.24 -0.29 10.74
N GLY A 268 -14.25 0.81 9.98
CA GLY A 268 -14.33 2.18 10.50
C GLY A 268 -13.11 2.70 11.28
N ARG A 269 -12.02 1.92 11.36
CA ARG A 269 -10.79 2.28 12.09
C ARG A 269 -9.58 2.55 11.19
N LEU A 270 -9.55 1.96 10.00
CA LEU A 270 -8.51 2.20 9.01
C LEU A 270 -9.14 2.79 7.75
N GLY A 271 -8.48 3.79 7.20
CA GLY A 271 -8.86 4.42 5.95
C GLY A 271 -7.67 4.57 5.02
N ILE A 272 -7.95 4.81 3.76
CA ILE A 272 -6.95 4.98 2.70
C ILE A 272 -7.34 6.23 1.93
N LEU A 273 -6.46 7.23 1.94
CA LEU A 273 -6.58 8.38 1.06
C LEU A 273 -6.19 7.90 -0.34
N HIS A 274 -7.17 7.80 -1.25
CA HIS A 274 -6.98 7.30 -2.60
C HIS A 274 -6.85 8.47 -3.57
N VAL A 275 -5.62 8.82 -3.92
CA VAL A 275 -5.25 9.96 -4.78
C VAL A 275 -5.36 9.57 -6.25
N SER A 276 -6.55 9.13 -6.65
CA SER A 276 -6.85 8.71 -8.03
C SER A 276 -6.85 9.87 -9.02
N ARG A 277 -6.98 11.12 -8.56
CA ARG A 277 -6.91 12.33 -9.39
C ARG A 277 -5.60 13.07 -9.15
N LEU A 278 -4.64 12.99 -10.07
CA LEU A 278 -3.31 13.60 -9.94
C LEU A 278 -3.14 14.91 -10.73
N GLY A 279 -4.23 15.42 -11.32
CA GLY A 279 -4.16 16.54 -12.26
C GLY A 279 -4.02 16.05 -13.70
N ARG A 280 -4.30 16.92 -14.66
CA ARG A 280 -4.43 16.55 -16.08
C ARG A 280 -3.16 15.93 -16.65
N ALA A 281 -2.00 16.52 -16.36
CA ALA A 281 -0.72 16.07 -16.91
C ALA A 281 -0.33 14.69 -16.36
N ALA A 282 -0.27 14.53 -15.03
CA ALA A 282 0.10 13.27 -14.39
C ALA A 282 -0.88 12.13 -14.72
N THR A 283 -2.18 12.41 -14.69
CA THR A 283 -3.23 11.43 -15.03
C THR A 283 -3.06 10.92 -16.46
N ARG A 284 -2.82 11.83 -17.43
CA ARG A 284 -2.59 11.45 -18.83
C ARG A 284 -1.34 10.61 -19.01
N THR A 285 -0.24 10.98 -18.38
CA THR A 285 1.01 10.22 -18.44
C THR A 285 0.81 8.80 -17.91
N ARG A 286 0.09 8.64 -16.79
CA ARG A 286 -0.22 7.32 -16.21
C ARG A 286 -1.12 6.50 -17.13
N ILE A 287 -2.21 7.07 -17.63
CA ILE A 287 -3.15 6.37 -18.52
C ILE A 287 -2.50 6.00 -19.86
N LEU A 288 -1.65 6.87 -20.42
CA LEU A 288 -0.95 6.61 -21.67
C LEU A 288 -0.11 5.33 -21.61
N LYS A 289 0.48 5.01 -20.45
CA LYS A 289 1.21 3.75 -20.24
C LYS A 289 0.29 2.54 -20.40
N HIS A 290 -0.92 2.59 -19.81
CA HIS A 290 -1.92 1.54 -19.99
C HIS A 290 -2.38 1.43 -21.45
N LEU A 291 -2.57 2.55 -22.14
CA LEU A 291 -2.98 2.58 -23.54
C LEU A 291 -1.89 2.02 -24.47
N HIS A 292 -0.61 2.30 -24.21
CA HIS A 292 0.51 1.69 -24.94
C HIS A 292 0.62 0.19 -24.68
N ALA A 293 0.53 -0.24 -23.41
CA ALA A 293 0.61 -1.65 -23.04
C ALA A 293 -0.49 -2.50 -23.69
N ARG A 294 -1.65 -1.90 -23.96
CA ARG A 294 -2.79 -2.55 -24.64
C ARG A 294 -2.77 -2.36 -26.16
N ALA A 295 -1.68 -1.81 -26.72
CA ALA A 295 -1.54 -1.49 -28.13
C ALA A 295 -2.67 -0.59 -28.70
N ILE A 296 -3.33 0.20 -27.84
CA ILE A 296 -4.37 1.14 -28.26
C ILE A 296 -3.75 2.39 -28.86
N VAL A 297 -2.63 2.86 -28.29
CA VAL A 297 -1.82 3.95 -28.81
C VAL A 297 -0.45 3.38 -29.23
N PRO A 298 -0.01 3.53 -30.49
CA PRO A 298 1.32 3.12 -30.92
C PRO A 298 2.43 3.86 -30.14
N PRO A 299 3.54 3.20 -29.76
CA PRO A 299 4.68 3.85 -29.09
C PRO A 299 5.36 4.99 -29.88
N THR A 300 5.07 5.07 -31.18
CA THR A 300 5.53 6.14 -32.08
C THR A 300 4.78 7.45 -31.86
N ILE A 301 3.54 7.41 -31.36
CA ILE A 301 2.74 8.59 -31.04
C ILE A 301 3.12 9.09 -29.65
N ARG A 302 3.91 10.16 -29.58
CA ARG A 302 4.41 10.71 -28.30
C ARG A 302 3.80 12.06 -27.92
N GLY A 303 3.31 12.83 -28.89
CA GLY A 303 2.72 14.14 -28.64
C GLY A 303 1.32 14.04 -28.04
N LEU A 304 1.05 14.74 -26.93
CA LEU A 304 -0.27 14.69 -26.27
C LEU A 304 -1.44 15.02 -27.22
N ALA A 305 -1.27 16.04 -28.07
CA ALA A 305 -2.30 16.42 -29.05
C ALA A 305 -2.51 15.36 -30.15
N GLU A 306 -1.46 14.61 -30.48
CA GLU A 306 -1.52 13.50 -31.44
C GLU A 306 -2.21 12.28 -30.81
N VAL A 307 -1.86 11.96 -29.55
CA VAL A 307 -2.54 10.93 -28.75
C VAL A 307 -4.03 11.23 -28.65
N GLU A 308 -4.42 12.45 -28.26
CA GLU A 308 -5.85 12.83 -28.17
C GLU A 308 -6.59 12.63 -29.49
N ARG A 309 -5.98 13.05 -30.60
CA ARG A 309 -6.57 12.92 -31.95
C ARG A 309 -6.75 11.46 -32.33
N HIS A 310 -5.72 10.64 -32.11
CA HIS A 310 -5.74 9.20 -32.33
C HIS A 310 -6.84 8.53 -31.52
N LEU A 311 -6.93 8.83 -30.22
CA LEU A 311 -7.94 8.26 -29.34
C LEU A 311 -9.37 8.66 -29.74
N ARG A 312 -9.61 9.93 -30.09
CA ARG A 312 -10.92 10.38 -30.60
C ARG A 312 -11.27 9.71 -31.94
N GLN A 313 -10.29 9.41 -32.77
CA GLN A 313 -10.49 8.63 -34.00
C GLN A 313 -10.89 7.18 -33.67
N ARG A 314 -10.14 6.50 -32.79
CA ARG A 314 -10.45 5.12 -32.35
C ARG A 314 -11.85 5.00 -31.75
N VAL A 315 -12.29 6.00 -30.97
CA VAL A 315 -13.65 6.06 -30.43
C VAL A 315 -14.71 6.12 -31.54
N ARG A 316 -14.47 6.88 -32.61
CA ARG A 316 -15.38 6.99 -33.75
C ARG A 316 -15.41 5.73 -34.62
N GLU A 317 -14.26 5.09 -34.81
CA GLU A 317 -14.14 3.82 -35.55
C GLU A 317 -14.80 2.64 -34.81
N GLY A 318 -14.93 2.73 -33.49
CA GLY A 318 -15.47 1.66 -32.66
C GLY A 318 -14.48 0.52 -32.43
N GLY A 319 -14.98 -0.63 -31.98
CA GLY A 319 -14.16 -1.84 -31.75
C GLY A 319 -13.24 -1.79 -30.53
N LEU A 320 -13.41 -0.82 -29.64
CA LEU A 320 -12.76 -0.82 -28.32
C LEU A 320 -13.55 -1.73 -27.38
N ASP A 321 -12.86 -2.67 -26.71
CA ASP A 321 -13.46 -3.39 -25.58
C ASP A 321 -13.76 -2.43 -24.41
N ALA A 322 -14.61 -2.87 -23.48
CA ALA A 322 -15.06 -2.04 -22.35
C ALA A 322 -13.89 -1.49 -21.52
N GLY A 323 -12.84 -2.30 -21.31
CA GLY A 323 -11.67 -1.88 -20.56
C GLY A 323 -10.84 -0.86 -21.34
N ALA A 324 -10.62 -1.08 -22.63
CA ALA A 324 -9.90 -0.13 -23.49
C ALA A 324 -10.66 1.20 -23.53
N ARG A 325 -11.98 1.14 -23.70
CA ARG A 325 -12.86 2.31 -23.71
C ARG A 325 -12.74 3.11 -22.41
N HIS A 326 -12.77 2.43 -21.26
CA HIS A 326 -12.60 3.06 -19.96
C HIS A 326 -11.30 3.89 -19.87
N TYR A 327 -10.14 3.34 -20.25
CA TYR A 327 -8.88 4.11 -20.23
C TYR A 327 -8.87 5.25 -21.24
N VAL A 328 -9.49 5.08 -22.42
CA VAL A 328 -9.59 6.16 -23.40
C VAL A 328 -10.41 7.32 -22.86
N ASP A 329 -11.58 7.04 -22.28
CA ASP A 329 -12.43 8.08 -21.68
C ASP A 329 -11.69 8.78 -20.53
N LEU A 330 -11.03 8.02 -19.64
CA LEU A 330 -10.19 8.61 -18.58
C LEU A 330 -9.09 9.53 -19.11
N PHE A 331 -8.45 9.20 -20.25
CA PHE A 331 -7.39 10.04 -20.83
C PHE A 331 -7.97 11.36 -21.37
N LEU A 332 -9.09 11.25 -22.10
CA LEU A 332 -9.75 12.38 -22.74
C LEU A 332 -10.35 13.32 -21.69
N ASP A 333 -10.88 12.78 -20.60
CA ASP A 333 -11.51 13.51 -19.49
C ASP A 333 -10.53 13.85 -18.36
N ALA A 334 -9.24 13.51 -18.51
CA ALA A 334 -8.23 13.70 -17.48
C ALA A 334 -8.20 15.16 -16.98
N GLY A 335 -8.33 15.33 -15.66
CA GLY A 335 -8.37 16.63 -14.99
C GLY A 335 -9.76 17.25 -14.87
N ALA A 336 -10.82 16.59 -15.36
CA ALA A 336 -12.18 16.99 -15.03
C ALA A 336 -12.42 16.81 -13.52
N PRO A 337 -13.05 17.79 -12.83
CA PRO A 337 -13.43 17.64 -11.44
C PRO A 337 -14.45 16.51 -11.29
N ALA A 338 -14.49 15.90 -10.10
CA ALA A 338 -15.62 15.05 -9.73
C ALA A 338 -16.94 15.82 -9.82
N ALA A 339 -18.05 15.08 -9.93
CA ALA A 339 -19.29 15.60 -9.37
C ALA A 339 -19.07 15.90 -7.88
N GLU A 340 -19.52 17.08 -7.44
CA GLU A 340 -19.37 17.49 -6.04
C GLU A 340 -20.14 16.51 -5.14
N PRO A 341 -19.48 15.80 -4.23
CA PRO A 341 -20.15 14.81 -3.40
C PRO A 341 -20.94 15.48 -2.27
N SER A 342 -21.87 14.73 -1.68
CA SER A 342 -22.72 15.25 -0.60
C SER A 342 -21.96 15.53 0.71
N ALA A 343 -20.77 14.94 0.89
CA ALA A 343 -19.94 15.15 2.06
C ALA A 343 -18.45 15.00 1.71
N THR A 344 -17.63 15.92 2.21
CA THR A 344 -16.17 15.87 2.03
C THR A 344 -15.43 16.19 3.32
N PHE A 345 -14.20 15.71 3.44
CA PHE A 345 -13.24 16.22 4.41
C PHE A 345 -11.94 16.62 3.72
N SER A 346 -11.19 17.54 4.34
CA SER A 346 -9.86 17.96 3.86
C SER A 346 -8.80 17.54 4.85
N THR A 347 -7.60 17.21 4.37
CA THR A 347 -6.51 16.78 5.24
C THR A 347 -5.13 17.01 4.63
N ALA A 348 -4.13 17.32 5.46
CA ALA A 348 -2.74 17.53 5.06
C ALA A 348 -1.81 16.36 5.43
N LEU A 349 -2.37 15.18 5.74
CA LEU A 349 -1.59 14.00 6.12
C LEU A 349 -0.52 13.62 5.07
N ILE A 350 -0.86 13.66 3.78
CA ILE A 350 0.09 13.37 2.69
C ILE A 350 1.23 14.42 2.65
N GLY A 351 0.93 15.65 3.06
CA GLY A 351 1.90 16.74 3.21
C GLY A 351 2.87 16.59 4.38
N GLY A 352 2.63 15.64 5.29
CA GLY A 352 3.49 15.36 6.44
C GLY A 352 2.86 15.65 7.80
N ALA A 353 1.57 16.02 7.86
CA ALA A 353 0.87 16.07 9.14
C ALA A 353 0.80 14.67 9.77
N ARG A 354 1.08 14.59 11.08
CA ARG A 354 1.12 13.30 11.80
C ARG A 354 -0.26 12.81 12.22
N SER A 355 -1.09 13.73 12.69
CA SER A 355 -2.49 13.49 13.03
C SER A 355 -3.28 14.79 13.03
N GLU A 356 -4.58 14.68 12.75
CA GLU A 356 -5.50 15.80 12.63
C GLU A 356 -6.85 15.42 13.24
N ARG A 357 -7.54 16.38 13.85
CA ARG A 357 -8.95 16.17 14.25
C ARG A 357 -9.83 16.24 13.01
N ASN A 358 -10.77 15.31 12.90
CA ASN A 358 -11.72 15.30 11.79
C ASN A 358 -13.12 14.91 12.25
N ALA A 359 -13.81 15.87 12.87
CA ALA A 359 -15.12 15.66 13.48
C ALA A 359 -16.19 15.23 12.46
N ASP A 360 -16.08 15.67 11.21
CA ASP A 360 -17.07 15.33 10.18
C ASP A 360 -16.89 13.90 9.69
N LEU A 361 -15.65 13.46 9.43
CA LEU A 361 -15.38 12.05 9.13
C LEU A 361 -15.75 11.15 10.31
N ASP A 362 -15.44 11.58 11.54
CA ASP A 362 -15.83 10.87 12.77
C ASP A 362 -17.35 10.65 12.84
N ARG A 363 -18.12 11.70 12.58
CA ARG A 363 -19.59 11.66 12.59
C ARG A 363 -20.12 10.74 11.51
N GLN A 364 -19.62 10.89 10.28
CA GLN A 364 -20.05 10.08 9.13
C GLN A 364 -19.81 8.59 9.37
N LEU A 365 -18.60 8.22 9.82
CA LEU A 365 -18.26 6.82 10.12
C LEU A 365 -19.03 6.26 11.32
N ALA A 366 -19.36 7.08 12.32
CA ALA A 366 -20.14 6.64 13.48
C ALA A 366 -21.61 6.35 13.13
N THR A 367 -22.17 7.05 12.14
CA THR A 367 -23.56 6.84 11.70
C THR A 367 -23.70 5.83 10.56
N PHE A 368 -22.60 5.43 9.93
CA PHE A 368 -22.63 4.50 8.82
C PHE A 368 -22.80 3.06 9.31
N ASP A 369 -23.79 2.35 8.74
CA ASP A 369 -24.06 0.95 9.09
C ASP A 369 -23.12 -0.01 8.36
N PHE A 370 -22.05 -0.42 9.05
CA PHE A 370 -21.11 -1.45 8.57
C PHE A 370 -21.65 -2.88 8.70
N THR A 371 -22.77 -3.11 9.39
CA THR A 371 -23.27 -4.48 9.62
C THR A 371 -23.71 -5.16 8.32
N ARG A 372 -24.11 -4.37 7.31
CA ARG A 372 -24.41 -4.84 5.95
C ARG A 372 -23.24 -5.48 5.20
N PHE A 373 -22.02 -5.34 5.72
CA PHE A 373 -20.80 -5.91 5.12
C PHE A 373 -20.29 -7.15 5.85
N LEU A 374 -20.96 -7.55 6.94
CA LEU A 374 -20.59 -8.76 7.66
C LEU A 374 -21.04 -9.99 6.86
N PRO A 375 -20.25 -11.07 6.86
CA PRO A 375 -20.69 -12.33 6.29
C PRO A 375 -21.93 -12.84 7.04
N HIS A 376 -22.97 -13.22 6.30
CA HIS A 376 -24.22 -13.78 6.82
C HIS A 376 -24.18 -15.31 6.89
#